data_AF-A0A7Y6XS89-F1
#
_entry.id   AF-A0A7Y6XS89-F1
#
_cell.length_a   1.000
_cell.length_b   1.000
_cell.length_c   1.000
_cell.angle_alpha   90.00
_cell.angle_beta   90.00
_cell.angle_gamma   90.00
#
_symmetry.space_group_name_H-M   'P 1'
#
loop_
_entity.id
_entity.type
_entity.pdbx_description
1 polymer ?
#
loop_
_entity_poly.entity_id
_entity_poly.type
_entity_poly.pdbx_seq_one_letter_code
_entity_poly.pdbx_strand_id
1 'polypeptide(L)'
;VGISQAGKQYAAAGDTLYFRVPENTYHEVEYTSLNTGRKFTLFPRTQTNEDMGQTVVSPDIKKQWNRDLYTFVALQSDFDDKFTEWSEKEIITIQPGERFFINDYVAEFRGLERIPKVNFADIGPNDAAVQANIEVLVEENQRLYLQPKFVIKDNNVARPAEVNQEIASRVTLENINPEDGSIELGIETTQKDWIILQAIEKPQINILWIGTLVMIFGFIVATRRRYIEFMKMRDKGMA
;
A
#
# COMPACT_ATOMS: atom_id res chain seq x y z
N VAL A 1 -28.51 -1.01 0.62
CA VAL A 1 -28.58 -0.28 -0.67
C VAL A 1 -28.33 -1.31 -1.77
N GLY A 2 -29.28 -1.55 -2.68
CA GLY A 2 -29.12 -2.54 -3.75
C GLY A 2 -28.28 -1.98 -4.90
N ILE A 3 -27.44 -2.82 -5.51
CA ILE A 3 -26.63 -2.42 -6.66
C ILE A 3 -27.48 -2.62 -7.92
N SER A 4 -27.74 -1.53 -8.64
CA SER A 4 -28.46 -1.57 -9.92
C SER A 4 -27.68 -0.80 -10.99
N GLN A 5 -27.58 -1.36 -12.19
CA GLN A 5 -26.99 -0.71 -13.35
C GLN A 5 -27.92 -0.92 -14.55
N ALA A 6 -28.20 0.14 -15.31
CA ALA A 6 -29.04 0.08 -16.51
C ALA A 6 -30.41 -0.62 -16.33
N GLY A 7 -31.07 -0.41 -15.19
CA GLY A 7 -32.41 -0.96 -14.91
C GLY A 7 -32.44 -2.46 -14.55
N LYS A 8 -31.28 -3.11 -14.46
CA LYS A 8 -31.17 -4.49 -13.97
C LYS A 8 -30.63 -4.46 -12.54
N GLN A 9 -31.34 -5.13 -11.64
CA GLN A 9 -30.91 -5.27 -10.25
C GLN A 9 -29.89 -6.41 -10.18
N TYR A 10 -28.67 -6.10 -9.76
CA TYR A 10 -27.56 -7.06 -9.70
C TYR A 10 -27.40 -7.68 -8.31
N ALA A 11 -27.87 -7.01 -7.26
CA ALA A 11 -27.82 -7.49 -5.88
C ALA A 11 -28.94 -6.87 -5.03
N ALA A 12 -29.59 -7.67 -4.17
CA ALA A 12 -30.48 -7.19 -3.13
C ALA A 12 -29.70 -6.90 -1.82
N ALA A 13 -30.32 -6.17 -0.91
CA ALA A 13 -29.74 -5.94 0.42
C ALA A 13 -29.72 -7.27 1.20
N GLY A 14 -28.54 -7.77 1.52
CA GLY A 14 -28.35 -9.05 2.21
C GLY A 14 -27.74 -10.15 1.34
N ASP A 15 -27.60 -9.94 0.02
CA ASP A 15 -26.92 -10.90 -0.85
C ASP A 15 -25.41 -10.88 -0.64
N THR A 16 -24.81 -12.07 -0.51
CA THR A 16 -23.35 -12.23 -0.51
C THR A 16 -22.85 -12.18 -1.96
N LEU A 17 -22.13 -11.11 -2.29
CA LEU A 17 -21.47 -10.98 -3.58
C LEU A 17 -20.09 -11.63 -3.53
N TYR A 18 -19.90 -12.69 -4.32
CA TYR A 18 -18.60 -13.31 -4.51
C TYR A 18 -17.84 -12.56 -5.61
N PHE A 19 -16.89 -11.73 -5.21
CA PHE A 19 -15.91 -11.17 -6.15
C PHE A 19 -14.94 -12.29 -6.53
N ARG A 20 -15.10 -12.85 -7.73
CA ARG A 20 -14.17 -13.88 -8.27
C ARG A 20 -12.85 -13.32 -8.77
N VAL A 21 -12.70 -12.00 -8.81
CA VAL A 21 -11.47 -11.38 -9.30
C VAL A 21 -10.63 -11.02 -8.09
N PRO A 22 -9.46 -11.64 -7.90
CA PRO A 22 -8.55 -11.24 -6.84
C PRO A 22 -8.13 -9.78 -7.04
N GLU A 23 -8.06 -9.03 -5.95
CA GLU A 23 -7.66 -7.63 -5.99
C GLU A 23 -6.19 -7.51 -6.42
N ASN A 24 -5.89 -6.49 -7.22
CA ASN A 24 -4.51 -6.19 -7.62
C ASN A 24 -3.90 -5.22 -6.61
N THR A 25 -2.79 -5.63 -6.00
CA THR A 25 -1.95 -4.74 -5.20
C THR A 25 -0.86 -4.17 -6.11
N TYR A 26 -0.78 -2.84 -6.17
CA TYR A 26 0.25 -2.13 -6.92
C TYR A 26 1.28 -1.57 -5.94
N HIS A 27 2.56 -1.79 -6.24
CA HIS A 27 3.66 -1.27 -5.43
C HIS A 27 4.34 -0.14 -6.17
N GLU A 28 4.30 1.08 -5.62
CA GLU A 28 5.00 2.22 -6.21
C GLU A 28 6.48 2.18 -5.83
N VAL A 29 7.36 2.00 -6.82
CA VAL A 29 8.81 1.94 -6.60
C VAL A 29 9.52 3.03 -7.39
N GLU A 30 10.10 4.00 -6.70
CA GLU A 30 10.98 5.02 -7.29
C GLU A 30 12.42 4.52 -7.39
N TYR A 31 12.97 4.51 -8.61
CA TYR A 31 14.37 4.24 -8.87
C TYR A 31 15.12 5.54 -9.13
N THR A 32 16.22 5.76 -8.40
CA THR A 32 17.13 6.88 -8.62
C THR A 32 18.48 6.37 -9.13
N SER A 33 18.89 6.82 -10.32
CA SER A 33 20.20 6.49 -10.88
C SER A 33 21.31 7.27 -10.18
N LEU A 34 22.20 6.59 -9.46
CA LEU A 34 23.34 7.20 -8.76
C LEU A 34 24.27 7.99 -9.69
N ASN A 35 24.43 7.56 -10.95
CA ASN A 35 25.35 8.19 -11.90
C ASN A 35 24.76 9.42 -12.61
N THR A 36 23.45 9.42 -12.86
CA THR A 36 22.81 10.44 -13.71
C THR A 36 21.78 11.29 -12.98
N GLY A 37 21.44 10.95 -11.74
CA GLY A 37 20.37 11.57 -10.96
C GLY A 37 18.96 11.37 -11.55
N ARG A 38 18.82 10.59 -12.63
CA ARG A 38 17.52 10.36 -13.27
C ARG A 38 16.66 9.48 -12.39
N LYS A 39 15.41 9.93 -12.21
CA LYS A 39 14.38 9.21 -11.47
C LYS A 39 13.36 8.60 -12.42
N PHE A 40 12.90 7.41 -12.10
CA PHE A 40 11.74 6.82 -12.75
C PHE A 40 10.99 5.91 -11.77
N THR A 41 9.68 5.88 -11.93
CA THR A 41 8.79 5.06 -11.09
C THR A 41 8.28 3.86 -11.89
N LEU A 42 8.18 2.71 -11.23
CA LEU A 42 7.54 1.50 -11.74
C LEU A 42 6.50 1.00 -10.74
N PHE A 43 5.48 0.32 -11.29
CA PHE A 43 4.32 -0.17 -10.55
C PHE A 43 4.14 -1.67 -10.73
N PRO A 44 5.09 -2.52 -10.30
CA PRO A 44 4.89 -3.97 -10.31
C PRO A 44 3.63 -4.32 -9.51
N ARG A 45 2.93 -5.36 -9.96
CA ARG A 45 1.64 -5.75 -9.38
C ARG A 45 1.68 -7.18 -8.86
N THR A 46 0.98 -7.40 -7.74
CA THR A 46 0.79 -8.72 -7.13
C THR A 46 -0.71 -8.99 -6.96
N GLN A 47 -1.09 -10.26 -7.09
CA GLN A 47 -2.47 -10.72 -6.92
C GLN A 47 -2.46 -11.99 -6.10
N THR A 48 -3.17 -12.01 -4.97
CA THR A 48 -3.35 -13.22 -4.18
C THR A 48 -4.49 -14.03 -4.78
N ASN A 49 -4.19 -15.21 -5.31
CA ASN A 49 -5.21 -16.10 -5.87
C ASN A 49 -5.23 -17.42 -5.09
N GLU A 50 -6.31 -17.65 -4.35
CA GLU A 50 -6.53 -18.86 -3.54
C GLU A 50 -6.52 -20.14 -4.40
N ASP A 51 -7.06 -20.09 -5.62
CA ASP A 51 -7.13 -21.25 -6.53
C ASP A 51 -5.75 -21.69 -7.04
N MET A 52 -4.80 -20.76 -7.14
CA MET A 52 -3.42 -21.04 -7.58
C MET A 52 -2.46 -21.26 -6.40
N GLY A 53 -2.93 -21.08 -5.15
CA GLY A 53 -2.15 -21.32 -3.93
C GLY A 53 -0.92 -20.43 -3.75
N GLN A 54 -0.68 -19.44 -4.62
CA GLN A 54 0.45 -18.52 -4.58
C GLN A 54 0.07 -17.13 -5.07
N THR A 55 0.78 -16.12 -4.58
CA THR A 55 0.71 -14.75 -5.07
C THR A 55 1.23 -14.70 -6.51
N VAL A 56 0.35 -14.35 -7.45
CA VAL A 56 0.70 -14.16 -8.85
C VAL A 56 1.37 -12.80 -8.99
N VAL A 57 2.63 -12.82 -9.40
CA VAL A 57 3.45 -11.63 -9.61
C VAL A 57 3.43 -11.23 -11.09
N SER A 58 3.29 -9.94 -11.36
CA SER A 58 3.36 -9.41 -12.72
C SER A 58 4.27 -8.19 -12.75
N PRO A 59 5.22 -8.14 -13.70
CA PRO A 59 6.18 -7.06 -13.74
C PRO A 59 5.57 -5.78 -14.28
N ASP A 60 6.20 -4.67 -13.93
CA ASP A 60 6.13 -3.44 -14.71
C ASP A 60 7.41 -3.28 -15.55
N ILE A 61 7.27 -2.65 -16.72
CA ILE A 61 8.30 -2.63 -17.75
C ILE A 61 8.66 -1.19 -18.12
N LYS A 62 9.90 -0.79 -17.82
CA LYS A 62 10.49 0.41 -18.41
C LYS A 62 11.16 0.08 -19.73
N LYS A 63 10.53 0.49 -20.83
CA LYS A 63 11.15 0.41 -22.16
C LYS A 63 12.19 1.50 -22.34
N GLN A 64 13.39 1.13 -22.78
CA GLN A 64 14.42 2.07 -23.20
C GLN A 64 14.87 1.73 -24.62
N TRP A 65 15.56 2.68 -25.26
CA TRP A 65 16.01 2.51 -26.64
C TRP A 65 16.91 1.27 -26.86
N ASN A 66 17.76 0.94 -25.89
CA ASN A 66 18.75 -0.14 -25.98
C ASN A 66 18.47 -1.35 -25.07
N ARG A 67 17.53 -1.24 -24.13
CA ARG A 67 17.24 -2.25 -23.11
C ARG A 67 15.82 -2.07 -22.57
N ASP A 68 15.23 -3.14 -22.07
CA ASP A 68 14.02 -3.04 -21.25
C ASP A 68 14.34 -3.49 -19.82
N LEU A 69 13.80 -2.78 -18.84
CA LEU A 69 13.91 -3.12 -17.42
C LEU A 69 12.57 -3.70 -16.96
N TYR A 70 12.60 -4.92 -16.44
CA TYR A 70 11.45 -5.59 -15.86
C TYR A 70 11.62 -5.63 -14.35
N THR A 71 10.69 -5.03 -13.62
CA THR A 71 10.68 -5.08 -12.15
C THR A 71 9.54 -5.97 -11.69
N PHE A 72 9.85 -6.93 -10.82
CA PHE A 72 8.91 -7.82 -10.17
C PHE A 72 8.99 -7.62 -8.65
N VAL A 73 7.87 -7.83 -7.96
CA VAL A 73 7.89 -8.11 -6.51
C VAL A 73 8.06 -9.62 -6.38
N ALA A 74 9.24 -10.07 -5.98
CA ALA A 74 9.56 -11.49 -5.84
C ALA A 74 8.92 -12.08 -4.58
N LEU A 75 8.97 -11.32 -3.49
CA LEU A 75 8.38 -11.67 -2.20
C LEU A 75 7.89 -10.37 -1.53
N GLN A 76 6.87 -10.48 -0.70
CA GLN A 76 6.32 -9.38 0.10
C GLN A 76 5.89 -9.90 1.47
N SER A 77 5.88 -9.04 2.49
CA SER A 77 5.16 -9.31 3.74
C SER A 77 3.65 -9.43 3.49
N ASP A 78 2.95 -10.10 4.40
CA ASP A 78 1.51 -10.03 4.45
C ASP A 78 1.13 -8.72 5.15
N PHE A 79 0.39 -7.87 4.44
CA PHE A 79 -0.02 -6.55 4.93
C PHE A 79 -1.34 -6.61 5.71
N ASP A 80 -1.99 -7.78 5.85
CA ASP A 80 -3.18 -7.94 6.70
C ASP A 80 -2.75 -8.05 8.17
N ASP A 81 -3.27 -7.12 8.98
CA ASP A 81 -3.06 -7.01 10.43
C ASP A 81 -3.28 -8.33 11.19
N LYS A 82 -4.09 -9.25 10.66
CA LYS A 82 -4.36 -10.57 11.27
C LYS A 82 -3.14 -11.49 11.29
N PHE A 83 -2.22 -11.33 10.36
CA PHE A 83 -1.01 -12.15 10.25
C PHE A 83 0.22 -11.45 10.84
N THR A 84 0.08 -10.21 11.29
CA THR A 84 1.14 -9.47 11.97
C THR A 84 1.34 -9.97 13.40
N GLU A 85 2.49 -10.58 13.66
CA GLU A 85 2.90 -10.96 15.02
C GLU A 85 3.47 -9.74 15.76
N TRP A 86 2.83 -9.37 16.87
CA TRP A 86 3.25 -8.27 17.72
C TRP A 86 4.12 -8.77 18.88
N SER A 87 5.11 -7.98 19.28
CA SER A 87 5.92 -8.24 20.48
C SER A 87 5.05 -8.22 21.74
N GLU A 88 5.61 -8.72 22.84
CA GLU A 88 5.01 -8.46 24.15
C GLU A 88 4.89 -6.95 24.40
N LYS A 89 3.81 -6.58 25.08
CA LYS A 89 3.50 -5.19 25.38
C LYS A 89 4.41 -4.66 26.47
N GLU A 90 5.25 -3.71 26.12
CA GLU A 90 6.09 -2.99 27.07
C GLU A 90 5.35 -1.76 27.59
N ILE A 91 5.25 -1.62 28.92
CA ILE A 91 4.63 -0.45 29.55
C ILE A 91 5.75 0.45 30.08
N ILE A 92 5.81 1.67 29.56
CA ILE A 92 6.77 2.69 30.00
C ILE A 92 6.04 3.92 30.52
N THR A 93 6.61 4.53 31.56
CA THR A 93 6.13 5.79 32.12
C THR A 93 7.02 6.92 31.62
N ILE A 94 6.42 7.96 31.04
CA ILE A 94 7.15 9.05 30.36
C ILE A 94 6.64 10.40 30.84
N GLN A 95 7.57 11.33 31.09
CA GLN A 95 7.26 12.71 31.44
C GLN A 95 7.25 13.62 30.20
N PRO A 96 6.49 14.74 30.22
CA PRO A 96 6.51 15.72 29.13
C PRO A 96 7.94 16.23 28.83
N GLY A 97 8.35 16.13 27.57
CA GLY A 97 9.68 16.51 27.08
C GLY A 97 10.74 15.42 27.20
N GLU A 98 10.41 14.26 27.78
CA GLU A 98 11.32 13.12 27.86
C GLU A 98 11.41 12.38 26.51
N ARG A 99 12.61 11.84 26.24
CA ARG A 99 12.89 11.04 25.06
C ARG A 99 12.97 9.58 25.41
N PHE A 100 12.39 8.75 24.57
CA PHE A 100 12.36 7.30 24.71
C PHE A 100 12.56 6.64 23.35
N PHE A 101 12.72 5.32 23.36
CA PHE A 101 12.90 4.55 22.13
C PHE A 101 11.62 3.79 21.80
N ILE A 102 11.23 3.82 20.52
CA ILE A 102 10.20 2.95 19.95
C ILE A 102 10.87 2.19 18.82
N ASN A 103 11.04 0.87 18.99
CA ASN A 103 11.82 0.07 18.05
C ASN A 103 13.24 0.69 17.90
N ASP A 104 13.71 0.96 16.68
CA ASP A 104 15.00 1.63 16.42
C ASP A 104 14.93 3.18 16.38
N TYR A 105 13.78 3.78 16.71
CA TYR A 105 13.54 5.22 16.57
C TYR A 105 13.56 5.97 17.90
N VAL A 106 13.97 7.24 17.87
CA VAL A 106 13.89 8.14 19.03
C VAL A 106 12.56 8.90 18.98
N ALA A 107 11.77 8.76 20.03
CA ALA A 107 10.51 9.45 20.21
C ALA A 107 10.61 10.48 21.34
N GLU A 108 9.90 11.60 21.21
CA GLU A 108 9.82 12.66 22.21
C GLU A 108 8.35 12.96 22.52
N PHE A 109 7.98 12.89 23.80
CA PHE A 109 6.62 13.20 24.22
C PHE A 109 6.44 14.71 24.37
N ARG A 110 5.62 15.33 23.50
CA ARG A 110 5.38 16.78 23.49
C ARG A 110 4.35 17.23 24.53
N GLY A 111 3.42 16.36 24.90
CA GLY A 111 2.39 16.64 25.90
C GLY A 111 1.01 16.14 25.50
N LEU A 112 0.02 16.47 26.34
CA LEU A 112 -1.38 16.09 26.17
C LEU A 112 -2.21 17.26 25.66
N GLU A 113 -3.11 16.98 24.72
CA GLU A 113 -4.09 17.92 24.20
C GLU A 113 -5.49 17.36 24.41
N ARG A 114 -6.38 18.16 25.04
CA ARG A 114 -7.78 17.78 25.18
C ARG A 114 -8.50 18.05 23.86
N ILE A 115 -9.07 17.02 23.26
CA ILE A 115 -9.80 17.15 22.01
C ILE A 115 -11.31 17.21 22.27
N PRO A 116 -12.04 18.14 21.62
CA PRO A 116 -13.49 18.29 21.83
C PRO A 116 -14.32 17.25 21.07
N LYS A 117 -13.71 16.50 20.15
CA LYS A 117 -14.36 15.43 19.37
C LYS A 117 -13.39 14.28 19.14
N VAL A 118 -13.88 13.05 19.23
CA VAL A 118 -13.21 11.83 18.76
C VAL A 118 -14.02 11.32 17.58
N ASN A 119 -13.38 10.73 16.57
CA ASN A 119 -14.03 10.23 15.37
C ASN A 119 -15.32 9.46 15.71
N PHE A 120 -16.44 9.86 15.11
CA PHE A 120 -17.78 9.25 15.24
C PHE A 120 -18.49 9.36 16.60
N ALA A 121 -17.99 10.16 17.56
CA ALA A 121 -18.70 10.43 18.81
C ALA A 121 -18.52 11.88 19.30
N ASP A 122 -19.63 12.59 19.51
CA ASP A 122 -19.61 13.85 20.26
C ASP A 122 -19.35 13.55 21.75
N ILE A 123 -18.44 14.34 22.33
CA ILE A 123 -18.04 14.25 23.74
C ILE A 123 -19.05 15.09 24.54
N GLY A 124 -19.77 14.46 25.46
CA GLY A 124 -20.68 15.16 26.36
C GLY A 124 -19.93 16.05 27.37
N PRO A 125 -20.64 16.93 28.11
CA PRO A 125 -20.02 17.80 29.12
C PRO A 125 -19.31 17.06 30.27
N ASN A 126 -19.66 15.79 30.50
CA ASN A 126 -19.02 14.92 31.50
C ASN A 126 -17.96 13.97 30.91
N ASP A 127 -17.74 14.00 29.60
CA ASP A 127 -16.79 13.14 28.92
C ASP A 127 -15.46 13.88 28.70
N ALA A 128 -14.36 13.13 28.64
CA ALA A 128 -13.04 13.68 28.39
C ALA A 128 -12.31 12.81 27.37
N ALA A 129 -11.84 13.41 26.28
CA ALA A 129 -10.88 12.79 25.39
C ALA A 129 -9.58 13.57 25.42
N VAL A 130 -8.50 12.84 25.61
CA VAL A 130 -7.13 13.37 25.63
C VAL A 130 -6.34 12.67 24.55
N GLN A 131 -5.53 13.43 23.84
CA GLN A 131 -4.61 12.95 22.83
C GLN A 131 -3.18 13.21 23.31
N ALA A 132 -2.33 12.20 23.31
CA ALA A 132 -0.90 12.39 23.54
C ALA A 132 -0.23 12.72 22.22
N ASN A 133 0.56 13.79 22.17
CA ASN A 133 1.34 14.16 20.99
C ASN A 133 2.77 13.63 21.17
N ILE A 134 3.14 12.63 20.38
CA ILE A 134 4.47 12.01 20.38
C ILE A 134 5.11 12.30 19.03
N GLU A 135 6.30 12.88 19.04
CA GLU A 135 7.08 13.15 17.84
C GLU A 135 8.18 12.09 17.71
N VAL A 136 8.15 11.31 16.64
CA VAL A 136 9.13 10.28 16.34
C VAL A 136 10.09 10.82 15.27
N LEU A 137 11.38 10.77 15.58
CA LEU A 137 12.45 11.17 14.68
C LEU A 137 12.83 9.96 13.81
N VAL A 138 12.52 10.07 12.52
CA VAL A 138 12.76 9.04 11.50
C VAL A 138 14.04 9.39 10.72
N GLU A 139 14.51 8.47 9.88
CA GLU A 139 15.62 8.69 8.97
C GLU A 139 15.39 9.94 8.07
N GLU A 140 16.48 10.54 7.59
CA GLU A 140 16.47 11.73 6.72
C GLU A 140 15.80 12.99 7.31
N ASN A 141 15.81 13.13 8.65
CA ASN A 141 15.25 14.28 9.38
C ASN A 141 13.73 14.45 9.17
N GLN A 142 13.05 13.37 8.77
CA GLN A 142 11.60 13.30 8.74
C GLN A 142 11.06 13.13 10.15
N ARG A 143 9.90 13.76 10.41
CA ARG A 143 9.23 13.73 11.71
C ARG A 143 7.87 13.10 11.51
N LEU A 144 7.63 12.02 12.23
CA LEU A 144 6.36 11.34 12.28
C LEU A 144 5.66 11.70 13.59
N TYR A 145 4.34 11.89 13.55
CA TYR A 145 3.55 12.21 14.72
C TYR A 145 2.65 11.02 15.06
N LEU A 146 2.80 10.50 16.27
CA LEU A 146 1.87 9.53 16.84
C LEU A 146 0.95 10.25 17.84
N GLN A 147 -0.33 9.95 17.76
CA GLN A 147 -1.39 10.69 18.44
C GLN A 147 -2.35 9.78 19.24
N PRO A 148 -1.86 8.84 20.09
CA PRO A 148 -2.73 7.87 20.73
C PRO A 148 -3.73 8.58 21.64
N LYS A 149 -4.98 8.10 21.60
CA LYS A 149 -6.13 8.75 22.24
C LYS A 149 -6.55 7.96 23.47
N PHE A 150 -6.98 8.70 24.48
CA PHE A 150 -7.59 8.18 25.69
C PHE A 150 -8.96 8.84 25.86
N VAL A 151 -10.02 8.04 25.84
CA VAL A 151 -11.39 8.54 25.83
C VAL A 151 -12.13 7.99 27.05
N ILE A 152 -12.66 8.89 27.86
CA ILE A 152 -13.56 8.59 28.97
C ILE A 152 -14.95 9.03 28.54
N LYS A 153 -15.86 8.08 28.40
CA LYS A 153 -17.26 8.32 28.06
C LYS A 153 -18.19 7.50 28.93
N ASP A 154 -19.17 8.14 29.57
CA ASP A 154 -20.18 7.46 30.40
C ASP A 154 -19.55 6.50 31.44
N ASN A 155 -18.46 6.93 32.09
CA ASN A 155 -17.67 6.14 33.05
C ASN A 155 -16.98 4.89 32.46
N ASN A 156 -16.96 4.73 31.14
CA ASN A 156 -16.17 3.73 30.42
C ASN A 156 -14.90 4.37 29.84
N VAL A 157 -13.79 3.65 29.96
CA VAL A 157 -12.49 4.06 29.41
C VAL A 157 -12.23 3.29 28.13
N ALA A 158 -12.01 4.02 27.04
CA ALA A 158 -11.60 3.47 25.75
C ALA A 158 -10.18 3.93 25.42
N ARG A 159 -9.34 2.98 25.01
CA ARG A 159 -7.92 3.16 24.69
C ARG A 159 -7.67 2.63 23.28
N PRO A 160 -8.10 3.35 22.22
CA PRO A 160 -7.77 2.95 20.87
C PRO A 160 -6.26 2.91 20.69
N ALA A 161 -5.75 1.75 20.26
CA ALA A 161 -4.35 1.62 19.89
C ALA A 161 -4.11 2.37 18.57
N GLU A 162 -3.03 3.14 18.53
CA GLU A 162 -2.56 3.76 17.30
C GLU A 162 -1.48 2.90 16.68
N VAL A 163 -1.77 2.36 15.49
CA VAL A 163 -0.85 1.55 14.72
C VAL A 163 -0.20 2.43 13.66
N ASN A 164 1.12 2.39 13.58
CA ASN A 164 1.87 3.04 12.53
C ASN A 164 2.81 2.03 11.84
N GLN A 165 2.61 1.86 10.53
CA GLN A 165 3.33 0.89 9.70
C GLN A 165 4.78 1.33 9.41
N GLU A 166 5.06 2.65 9.30
CA GLU A 166 6.40 3.15 8.96
C GLU A 166 7.44 2.80 10.04
N ILE A 167 7.02 2.87 11.29
CA ILE A 167 7.84 2.55 12.46
C ILE A 167 7.54 1.16 13.04
N ALA A 168 6.67 0.40 12.37
CA ALA A 168 6.23 -0.95 12.76
C ALA A 168 5.91 -1.06 14.26
N SER A 169 5.12 -0.12 14.75
CA SER A 169 4.77 -0.05 16.17
C SER A 169 3.32 0.33 16.38
N ARG A 170 2.80 -0.20 17.47
CA ARG A 170 1.47 0.05 17.98
C ARG A 170 1.62 0.66 19.37
N VAL A 171 1.09 1.85 19.52
CA VAL A 171 1.18 2.62 20.76
C VAL A 171 -0.22 2.79 21.33
N THR A 172 -0.39 2.42 22.58
CA THR A 172 -1.63 2.57 23.32
C THR A 172 -1.38 3.45 24.53
N LEU A 173 -2.24 4.45 24.75
CA LEU A 173 -2.20 5.25 25.97
C LEU A 173 -2.94 4.50 27.09
N GLU A 174 -2.18 3.94 28.03
CA GLU A 174 -2.71 3.08 29.10
C GLU A 174 -3.27 3.89 30.26
N ASN A 175 -2.49 4.87 30.71
CA ASN A 175 -2.83 5.67 31.87
C ASN A 175 -2.28 7.08 31.75
N ILE A 176 -2.93 8.01 32.46
CA ILE A 176 -2.53 9.41 32.54
C ILE A 176 -2.51 9.76 34.03
N ASN A 177 -1.36 10.18 34.53
CA ASN A 177 -1.21 10.68 35.90
C ASN A 177 -1.43 12.20 35.90
N PRO A 178 -2.54 12.70 36.47
CA PRO A 178 -2.86 14.13 36.42
C PRO A 178 -1.99 14.99 37.35
N GLU A 179 -1.31 14.39 38.33
CA GLU A 179 -0.53 15.10 39.34
C GLU A 179 0.79 15.64 38.80
N ASP A 180 1.51 14.83 38.02
CA ASP A 180 2.80 15.18 37.42
C ASP A 180 2.73 15.33 35.89
N GLY A 181 1.59 15.00 35.28
CA GLY A 181 1.40 15.00 33.83
C GLY A 181 2.13 13.86 33.12
N SER A 182 2.59 12.84 33.85
CA SER A 182 3.20 11.65 33.26
C SER A 182 2.15 10.76 32.62
N ILE A 183 2.58 10.00 31.61
CA ILE A 183 1.73 9.05 30.90
C ILE A 183 2.34 7.66 30.92
N GLU A 184 1.49 6.64 30.95
CA GLU A 184 1.89 5.26 30.71
C GLU A 184 1.54 4.89 29.28
N LEU A 185 2.56 4.58 28.48
CA LEU A 185 2.40 4.09 27.12
C LEU A 185 2.65 2.59 27.07
N GLY A 186 1.70 1.86 26.48
CA GLY A 186 1.88 0.48 26.07
C GLY A 186 2.38 0.43 24.64
N ILE A 187 3.59 -0.06 24.44
CA ILE A 187 4.25 -0.16 23.14
C ILE A 187 4.34 -1.63 22.75
N GLU A 188 3.82 -1.95 21.57
CA GLU A 188 3.99 -3.24 20.91
C GLU A 188 4.73 -2.97 19.60
N THR A 189 5.77 -3.73 19.30
CA THR A 189 6.58 -3.57 18.07
C THR A 189 6.45 -4.82 17.20
N THR A 190 6.67 -4.66 15.90
CA THR A 190 6.67 -5.76 14.94
C THR A 190 7.78 -5.57 13.90
N GLN A 191 7.95 -6.55 13.02
CA GLN A 191 8.86 -6.41 11.88
C GLN A 191 8.25 -5.43 10.87
N LYS A 192 9.10 -4.55 10.31
CA LYS A 192 8.68 -3.65 9.25
C LYS A 192 8.21 -4.43 8.04
N ASP A 193 7.18 -3.88 7.40
CA ASP A 193 6.74 -4.33 6.10
C ASP A 193 7.88 -4.23 5.08
N TRP A 194 8.01 -5.28 4.29
CA TRP A 194 9.10 -5.39 3.33
C TRP A 194 8.61 -5.98 2.02
N ILE A 195 9.26 -5.54 0.94
CA ILE A 195 9.11 -6.12 -0.39
C ILE A 195 10.50 -6.42 -0.95
N ILE A 196 10.68 -7.63 -1.47
CA ILE A 196 11.88 -8.00 -2.20
C ILE A 196 11.60 -7.80 -3.68
N LEU A 197 12.34 -6.88 -4.29
CA LEU A 197 12.23 -6.58 -5.71
C LEU A 197 13.24 -7.39 -6.51
N GLN A 198 12.80 -7.94 -7.64
CA GLN A 198 13.68 -8.51 -8.65
C GLN A 198 13.63 -7.63 -9.89
N ALA A 199 14.74 -6.98 -10.21
CA ALA A 199 14.89 -6.14 -11.40
C ALA A 199 15.76 -6.86 -12.45
N ILE A 200 15.22 -7.11 -13.63
CA ILE A 200 15.88 -7.83 -14.73
C ILE A 200 16.05 -6.89 -15.91
N GLU A 201 17.30 -6.66 -16.32
CA GLU A 201 17.62 -5.96 -17.56
C GLU A 201 17.67 -6.95 -18.73
N LYS A 202 16.88 -6.69 -19.77
CA LYS A 202 16.92 -7.44 -21.04
C LYS A 202 17.61 -6.60 -22.11
N PRO A 203 18.91 -6.85 -22.40
CA PRO A 203 19.62 -6.11 -23.43
C PRO A 203 19.10 -6.50 -24.82
N GLN A 204 19.18 -5.58 -25.78
CA GLN A 204 18.90 -5.82 -27.20
C GLN A 204 17.49 -6.37 -27.53
N ILE A 205 16.53 -6.20 -26.63
CA ILE A 205 15.13 -6.59 -26.86
C ILE A 205 14.47 -5.82 -28.01
N ASN A 206 15.00 -4.65 -28.34
CA ASN A 206 14.64 -3.89 -29.53
C ASN A 206 14.82 -4.68 -30.84
N ILE A 207 15.80 -5.58 -30.94
CA ILE A 207 15.98 -6.45 -32.10
C ILE A 207 14.77 -7.37 -32.30
N LEU A 208 14.26 -7.93 -31.20
CA LEU A 208 13.05 -8.77 -31.21
C LEU A 208 11.82 -7.97 -31.64
N TRP A 209 11.66 -6.74 -31.14
CA TRP A 209 10.58 -5.85 -31.55
C TRP A 209 10.66 -5.46 -33.03
N ILE A 210 11.87 -5.15 -33.54
CA ILE A 210 12.09 -4.87 -34.97
C ILE A 210 11.73 -6.10 -35.82
N GLY A 211 12.15 -7.30 -35.43
CA GLY A 211 11.79 -8.53 -36.13
C GLY A 211 10.27 -8.74 -36.19
N THR A 212 9.58 -8.48 -35.07
CA THR A 212 8.11 -8.55 -34.99
C THR A 212 7.44 -7.54 -35.93
N LEU A 213 7.94 -6.30 -35.98
CA LEU A 213 7.44 -5.26 -36.89
C LEU A 213 7.65 -5.62 -38.36
N VAL A 214 8.81 -6.19 -38.72
CA VAL A 214 9.10 -6.66 -40.08
C VAL A 214 8.15 -7.78 -40.48
N MET A 215 7.88 -8.74 -39.60
CA MET A 215 6.92 -9.81 -39.85
C MET A 215 5.50 -9.24 -40.06
N ILE A 216 5.04 -8.34 -39.18
CA ILE A 216 3.74 -7.67 -39.32
C ILE A 216 3.65 -6.95 -40.67
N PHE A 217 4.70 -6.22 -41.06
CA PHE A 217 4.75 -5.55 -42.35
C PHE A 217 4.65 -6.54 -43.53
N GLY A 218 5.38 -7.66 -43.46
CA GLY A 218 5.29 -8.73 -44.45
C GLY A 218 3.88 -9.30 -44.58
N PHE A 219 3.20 -9.55 -43.46
CA PHE A 219 1.81 -10.00 -43.44
C PHE A 219 0.85 -8.96 -44.01
N ILE A 220 1.05 -7.67 -43.73
CA ILE A 220 0.25 -6.58 -44.31
C ILE A 220 0.40 -6.57 -45.83
N VAL A 221 1.63 -6.66 -46.36
CA VAL A 221 1.88 -6.69 -47.81
C VAL A 221 1.24 -7.91 -48.46
N ALA A 222 1.40 -9.10 -47.88
CA ALA A 222 0.81 -10.33 -48.39
C ALA A 222 -0.72 -10.28 -48.37
N THR A 223 -1.32 -9.80 -47.28
CA THR A 223 -2.77 -9.64 -47.13
C THR A 223 -3.33 -8.64 -48.14
N ARG A 224 -2.67 -7.49 -48.31
CA ARG A 224 -3.06 -6.48 -49.30
C ARG A 224 -2.98 -7.02 -50.72
N ARG A 225 -1.90 -7.73 -51.06
CA ARG A 225 -1.75 -8.36 -52.38
C ARG A 225 -2.88 -9.35 -52.64
N ARG A 226 -3.16 -10.24 -51.69
CA ARG A 226 -4.25 -11.22 -51.77
C ARG A 226 -5.61 -10.55 -51.93
N TYR A 227 -5.87 -9.48 -51.19
CA TYR A 227 -7.12 -8.72 -51.30
C TYR A 227 -7.30 -8.09 -52.70
N ILE A 228 -6.24 -7.50 -53.26
CA ILE A 228 -6.26 -6.94 -54.62
C ILE A 228 -6.47 -8.03 -55.67
N GLU A 229 -5.80 -9.18 -55.53
CA GLU A 229 -5.99 -10.34 -56.42
C GLU A 229 -7.44 -10.86 -56.35
N PHE A 230 -8.00 -10.99 -55.16
CA PHE A 230 -9.40 -11.38 -54.95
C PHE A 230 -10.39 -10.40 -55.60
N MET A 231 -10.22 -9.09 -55.39
CA MET A 231 -11.06 -8.08 -56.06
C MET A 231 -10.98 -8.20 -57.58
N LYS A 232 -9.76 -8.38 -58.14
CA LYS A 232 -9.57 -8.56 -59.59
C LYS A 232 -10.23 -9.84 -60.12
N MET A 233 -10.29 -10.91 -59.33
CA MET A 233 -10.97 -12.16 -59.73
C MET A 233 -12.49 -12.01 -59.69
N ARG A 234 -13.02 -11.36 -58.64
CA ARG A 234 -14.45 -11.00 -58.54
C ARG A 234 -14.88 -10.10 -59.70
N ASP A 235 -14.12 -9.05 -59.98
CA ASP A 235 -14.45 -8.06 -61.02
C ASP A 235 -14.34 -8.66 -62.44
N LYS A 236 -13.60 -9.76 -62.60
CA LYS A 236 -13.54 -10.56 -63.85
C LYS A 236 -14.62 -11.64 -63.95
N GLY A 237 -15.52 -11.76 -62.96
CA GLY A 237 -16.61 -12.76 -62.96
C GLY A 237 -16.14 -14.22 -62.85
N MET A 238 -14.94 -14.45 -62.31
CA MET A 238 -14.35 -15.79 -62.15
C MET A 238 -14.35 -16.29 -60.70
N ALA A 239 -15.19 -15.70 -59.85
CA ALA A 239 -15.37 -16.08 -58.45
C ALA A 239 -16.85 -16.07 -58.08
#